data_AF-A0A2R6DK05-F1
#
_entry.id   AF-A0A2R6DK05-F1
#
_cell.length_a   1.000
_cell.length_b   1.000
_cell.length_c   1.000
_cell.angle_alpha   90.00
_cell.angle_beta   90.00
_cell.angle_gamma   90.00
#
_symmetry.space_group_name_H-M   'P 1'
#
loop_
_entity.id
_entity.type
_entity.pdbx_description
1 polymer ?
#
loop_
_entity_poly.entity_id
_entity_poly.type
_entity_poly.pdbx_seq_one_letter_code
_entity_poly.pdbx_strand_id
1 'polypeptide(L)'
;MYRPGHIGVTLLVYAPVGYLLLIGGRGTFAVLGGAIAVALAMVPDFDIRLPGVSHRGATHTLAFALCVGAVLGAIGWVLAGAVGGATVTLGEGLGVRTDRISPIGLGAFAFLVGTLTICSHLLADVLTPMGIAPFWPVSSKRYSLDVAKASSTIANGLLFALGVCATLGVLWIVRPAG
;
A
#
# COMPACT_ATOMS: atom_id res chain seq x y z
N MET A 1 -10.69 10.19 -6.02
CA MET A 1 -11.46 10.47 -4.79
C MET A 1 -10.72 11.56 -4.00
N TYR A 2 -11.20 12.01 -2.84
CA TYR A 2 -10.37 12.80 -1.93
C TYR A 2 -9.61 11.88 -0.96
N ARG A 3 -8.65 12.45 -0.24
CA ARG A 3 -7.73 11.71 0.64
C ARG A 3 -8.42 10.70 1.57
N PRO A 4 -9.54 11.01 2.25
CA PRO A 4 -10.21 10.02 3.11
C PRO A 4 -10.71 8.80 2.33
N GLY A 5 -11.25 9.00 1.14
CA GLY A 5 -11.70 7.90 0.27
C GLY A 5 -10.55 7.01 -0.18
N HIS A 6 -9.41 7.59 -0.59
CA HIS A 6 -8.23 6.83 -0.98
C HIS A 6 -7.62 6.04 0.20
N ILE A 7 -7.54 6.65 1.38
CA ILE A 7 -7.07 5.94 2.59
C ILE A 7 -8.02 4.79 2.93
N GLY A 8 -9.34 5.01 2.85
CA GLY A 8 -10.34 3.99 3.09
C GLY A 8 -10.21 2.78 2.17
N VAL A 9 -10.14 3.00 0.86
CA VAL A 9 -9.93 1.92 -0.11
C VAL A 9 -8.59 1.23 0.09
N THR A 10 -7.54 1.96 0.45
CA THR A 10 -6.22 1.39 0.75
C THR A 10 -6.25 0.46 1.95
N LEU A 11 -6.89 0.88 3.04
CA LEU A 11 -7.09 0.03 4.23
C LEU A 11 -7.91 -1.22 3.88
N LEU A 12 -9.01 -1.04 3.14
CA LEU A 12 -9.88 -2.14 2.74
C LEU A 12 -9.13 -3.19 1.88
N VAL A 13 -8.37 -2.73 0.88
CA VAL A 13 -7.60 -3.61 -0.01
C VAL A 13 -6.42 -4.26 0.72
N TYR A 14 -5.80 -3.57 1.69
CA TYR A 14 -4.70 -4.11 2.46
C TYR A 14 -5.14 -5.10 3.56
N ALA A 15 -6.37 -5.00 4.05
CA ALA A 15 -6.85 -5.82 5.18
C ALA A 15 -6.63 -7.34 5.02
N PRO A 16 -6.89 -7.98 3.86
CA PRO A 16 -6.58 -9.40 3.65
C PRO A 16 -5.09 -9.72 3.77
N VAL A 17 -4.19 -8.84 3.30
CA VAL A 17 -2.74 -9.01 3.45
C VAL A 17 -2.34 -8.92 4.92
N GLY A 18 -2.86 -7.91 5.63
CA GLY A 18 -2.67 -7.77 7.07
C GLY A 18 -3.13 -9.00 7.85
N TYR A 19 -4.30 -9.54 7.51
CA TYR A 19 -4.83 -10.77 8.12
C TYR A 19 -3.89 -11.96 7.92
N LEU A 20 -3.47 -12.23 6.68
CA LEU A 20 -2.57 -13.34 6.35
C LEU A 20 -1.22 -13.23 7.08
N LEU A 21 -0.71 -12.01 7.24
CA LEU A 21 0.52 -11.77 8.00
C LEU A 21 0.31 -12.03 9.50
N LEU A 22 -0.82 -11.60 10.07
CA LEU A 22 -1.12 -11.79 11.49
C LEU A 22 -1.28 -13.27 11.86
N ILE A 23 -2.07 -14.03 11.09
CA ILE A 23 -2.24 -15.48 11.34
C ILE A 23 -0.93 -16.27 11.13
N GLY A 24 -0.03 -15.74 10.29
CA GLY A 24 1.31 -16.26 10.07
C GLY A 24 2.34 -15.83 11.12
N GLY A 25 1.93 -15.15 12.20
CA GLY A 25 2.82 -14.67 13.26
C GLY A 25 3.71 -13.48 12.89
N ARG A 26 3.43 -12.80 11.77
CA ARG A 26 4.23 -11.70 11.20
C ARG A 26 3.62 -10.34 11.52
N GLY A 27 3.26 -10.10 12.79
CA GLY A 27 2.55 -8.89 13.23
C GLY A 27 3.26 -7.58 12.89
N THR A 28 4.59 -7.53 13.03
CA THR A 28 5.38 -6.35 12.66
C THR A 28 5.25 -6.02 11.17
N PHE A 29 5.28 -7.03 10.29
CA PHE A 29 5.07 -6.83 8.86
C PHE A 29 3.64 -6.36 8.56
N ALA A 30 2.64 -6.92 9.25
CA ALA A 30 1.25 -6.52 9.08
C ALA A 30 1.05 -5.02 9.37
N VAL A 31 1.59 -4.53 10.49
CA VAL A 31 1.50 -3.13 10.91
C VAL A 31 2.33 -2.23 10.00
N LEU A 32 3.59 -2.56 9.74
CA LEU A 32 4.47 -1.73 8.91
C LEU A 32 3.96 -1.63 7.47
N GLY A 33 3.51 -2.73 6.87
CA GLY A 33 2.94 -2.70 5.52
C GLY A 33 1.69 -1.83 5.45
N GLY A 34 0.82 -1.88 6.47
CA GLY A 34 -0.38 -1.05 6.53
C GLY A 34 -0.04 0.43 6.69
N ALA A 35 0.93 0.76 7.54
CA ALA A 35 1.42 2.12 7.72
C ALA A 35 2.03 2.68 6.42
N ILE A 36 2.86 1.88 5.73
CA ILE A 36 3.43 2.24 4.42
C ILE A 36 2.31 2.45 3.39
N ALA A 37 1.32 1.55 3.35
CA ALA A 37 0.20 1.68 2.42
C ALA A 37 -0.58 2.99 2.64
N VAL A 38 -0.91 3.33 3.89
CA VAL A 38 -1.58 4.60 4.21
C VAL A 38 -0.72 5.81 3.86
N ALA A 39 0.58 5.75 4.14
CA ALA A 39 1.51 6.84 3.84
C ALA A 39 1.64 7.10 2.33
N LEU A 40 1.62 6.04 1.52
CA LEU A 40 1.79 6.11 0.07
C LEU A 40 0.46 6.21 -0.71
N ALA A 41 -0.69 6.14 -0.03
CA ALA A 41 -2.02 6.14 -0.65
C ALA A 41 -2.29 7.36 -1.57
N MET A 42 -1.57 8.47 -1.38
CA MET A 42 -1.74 9.70 -2.17
C MET A 42 -0.60 9.96 -3.16
N VAL A 43 0.35 9.04 -3.31
CA VAL A 43 1.51 9.21 -4.20
C VAL A 43 1.11 9.55 -5.64
N PRO A 44 0.13 8.88 -6.28
CA PRO A 44 -0.29 9.23 -7.63
C PRO A 44 -0.76 10.69 -7.78
N ASP A 45 -1.53 11.19 -6.81
CA ASP A 45 -2.11 12.55 -6.82
C ASP A 45 -1.11 13.67 -6.52
N PHE A 46 0.15 13.34 -6.24
CA PHE A 46 1.20 14.36 -6.23
C PHE A 46 1.39 14.98 -7.62
N ASP A 47 0.92 14.33 -8.69
CA ASP A 47 0.88 14.86 -10.05
C ASP A 47 0.15 16.20 -10.19
N ILE A 48 -0.86 16.48 -9.36
CA ILE A 48 -1.60 17.75 -9.35
C ILE A 48 -0.67 18.94 -9.08
N ARG A 49 0.47 18.70 -8.42
CA ARG A 49 1.45 19.72 -8.04
C ARG A 49 2.67 19.75 -8.96
N LEU A 50 2.77 18.84 -9.92
CA LEU A 50 3.94 18.70 -10.79
C LEU A 50 3.72 19.41 -12.14
N PRO A 51 4.45 20.50 -12.44
CA PRO A 51 4.36 21.17 -13.73
C PRO A 51 4.69 20.19 -14.88
N GLY A 52 3.86 20.18 -15.92
CA GLY A 52 4.06 19.32 -17.08
C GLY A 52 3.60 17.87 -16.93
N VAL A 53 3.09 17.47 -15.75
CA VAL A 53 2.44 16.15 -15.56
C VAL A 53 0.93 16.33 -15.57
N SER A 54 0.24 15.58 -16.43
CA SER A 54 -1.22 15.57 -16.46
C SER A 54 -1.78 14.76 -15.30
N HIS A 55 -2.76 15.32 -14.59
CA HIS A 55 -3.48 14.58 -13.56
C HIS A 55 -4.20 13.37 -14.19
N ARG A 56 -4.04 12.19 -13.60
CA ARG A 56 -4.52 10.91 -14.16
C ARG A 56 -3.93 10.56 -15.52
N GLY A 57 -2.68 10.96 -15.71
CA GLY A 57 -1.81 10.53 -16.79
C GLY A 57 -0.95 9.35 -16.34
N ALA A 58 0.38 9.50 -16.47
CA ALA A 58 1.34 8.43 -16.23
C ALA A 58 1.30 7.84 -14.80
N THR A 59 1.02 8.67 -13.79
CA THR A 59 0.93 8.32 -12.37
C THR A 59 -0.28 7.45 -12.02
N HIS A 60 -1.32 7.44 -12.85
CA HIS A 60 -2.54 6.65 -12.61
C HIS A 60 -2.62 5.43 -13.52
N THR A 61 -1.51 4.69 -13.63
CA THR A 61 -1.37 3.51 -14.48
C THR A 61 -0.88 2.28 -13.71
N LEU A 62 -1.13 1.10 -14.27
CA LEU A 62 -0.56 -0.16 -13.74
C LEU A 62 0.96 -0.19 -13.89
N ALA A 63 1.50 0.43 -14.94
CA ALA A 63 2.95 0.57 -15.12
C ALA A 63 3.57 1.38 -13.97
N PHE A 64 2.94 2.48 -13.57
CA PHE A 64 3.37 3.26 -12.41
C PHE A 64 3.25 2.46 -11.10
N ALA A 65 2.18 1.69 -10.93
CA ALA A 65 2.02 0.79 -9.77
C ALA A 65 3.19 -0.21 -9.67
N LEU A 66 3.54 -0.86 -10.78
CA LEU A 66 4.66 -1.80 -10.85
C LEU A 66 6.02 -1.09 -10.63
N CYS A 67 6.18 0.13 -11.12
CA CYS A 67 7.40 0.93 -10.90
C CYS A 67 7.60 1.26 -9.42
N VAL A 68 6.57 1.78 -8.74
CA VAL A 68 6.60 2.06 -7.30
C VAL A 68 6.86 0.78 -6.50
N GLY A 69 6.17 -0.30 -6.86
CA GLY A 69 6.43 -1.63 -6.30
C GLY A 69 7.88 -2.06 -6.47
N ALA A 70 8.44 -1.97 -7.68
CA ALA A 70 9.82 -2.35 -7.97
C ALA A 70 10.84 -1.54 -7.15
N VAL A 71 10.62 -0.22 -7.03
CA VAL A 71 11.47 0.66 -6.21
C VAL A 71 11.42 0.23 -4.74
N LEU A 72 10.24 0.01 -4.18
CA LEU A 72 10.10 -0.43 -2.79
C LEU A 72 10.64 -1.84 -2.57
N GLY A 73 10.47 -2.74 -3.54
CA GLY A 73 11.03 -4.08 -3.51
C GLY A 73 12.56 -4.07 -3.50
N ALA A 74 13.18 -3.23 -4.33
CA ALA A 74 14.62 -3.04 -4.32
C ALA A 74 15.11 -2.46 -2.98
N ILE A 75 14.40 -1.48 -2.42
CA ILE A 75 14.69 -0.92 -1.10
C ILE A 75 14.60 -2.03 -0.03
N GLY A 76 13.53 -2.81 -0.03
CA GLY A 76 13.34 -3.93 0.90
C GLY A 76 14.45 -4.98 0.80
N TRP A 77 14.86 -5.33 -0.42
CA TRP A 77 15.99 -6.24 -0.65
C TRP A 77 17.29 -5.72 -0.03
N VAL A 78 17.63 -4.45 -0.30
CA VAL A 78 18.86 -3.82 0.21
C VAL A 78 18.82 -3.73 1.74
N LEU A 79 17.69 -3.31 2.31
CA LEU A 79 17.52 -3.20 3.77
C LEU A 79 17.65 -4.56 4.48
N ALA A 80 17.15 -5.64 3.88
CA ALA A 80 17.34 -6.97 4.45
C ALA A 80 18.81 -7.37 4.53
N GLY A 81 19.63 -6.99 3.55
CA GLY A 81 21.08 -7.21 3.58
C GLY A 81 21.80 -6.35 4.62
N ALA A 82 21.30 -5.15 4.89
CA ALA A 82 21.88 -4.23 5.87
C ALA A 82 21.51 -4.58 7.33
N VAL A 83 20.29 -5.12 7.56
CA VAL A 83 19.75 -5.38 8.89
C VAL A 83 19.81 -6.87 9.27
N GLY A 84 19.75 -7.77 8.29
CA GLY A 84 19.77 -9.21 8.50
C GLY A 84 21.18 -9.72 8.84
N GLY A 85 21.34 -10.27 10.04
CA GLY A 85 22.64 -10.79 10.52
C GLY A 85 23.50 -9.75 11.25
N ALA A 86 22.95 -8.56 11.54
CA ALA A 86 23.58 -7.60 12.42
C ALA A 86 23.75 -8.21 13.81
N THR A 87 24.98 -8.18 14.33
CA THR A 87 25.27 -8.56 15.72
C THR A 87 25.37 -7.29 16.53
N VAL A 88 24.43 -7.07 17.44
CA VAL A 88 24.51 -5.96 18.40
C VAL A 88 25.28 -6.46 19.62
N THR A 89 26.51 -5.99 19.79
CA THR A 89 27.29 -6.22 21.01
C THR A 89 26.81 -5.27 22.10
N LEU A 90 26.27 -5.84 23.17
CA LEU A 90 25.80 -5.10 24.35
C LEU A 90 26.92 -4.92 25.42
N GLY A 91 28.12 -5.42 25.14
CA GLY A 91 29.31 -5.37 25.99
C GLY A 91 30.39 -6.34 25.51
N GLU A 92 31.52 -6.43 26.21
CA GLU A 92 32.57 -7.42 25.92
C GLU A 92 32.00 -8.83 26.04
N GLY A 93 31.90 -9.54 24.91
CA GLY A 93 31.53 -10.96 24.85
C GLY A 93 30.06 -11.30 24.60
N LEU A 94 29.12 -10.33 24.66
CA LEU A 94 27.69 -10.61 24.42
C LEU A 94 27.17 -9.90 23.16
N GLY A 95 27.03 -10.68 22.07
CA GLY A 95 26.41 -10.26 20.82
C GLY A 95 25.01 -10.85 20.65
N VAL A 96 24.00 -10.01 20.48
CA VAL A 96 22.66 -10.42 20.04
C VAL A 96 22.63 -10.42 18.52
N ARG A 97 22.43 -11.59 17.89
CA ARG A 97 22.20 -11.66 16.44
C ARG A 97 20.73 -11.46 16.14
N THR A 98 20.43 -10.56 15.22
CA THR A 98 19.10 -10.52 14.60
C THR A 98 18.94 -11.74 13.68
N ASP A 99 17.76 -12.36 13.70
CA ASP A 99 17.43 -13.41 12.74
C ASP A 99 17.61 -12.88 11.31
N ARG A 100 18.17 -13.71 10.43
CA ARG A 100 18.38 -13.33 9.04
C ARG A 100 17.03 -13.12 8.35
N ILE A 101 16.65 -11.88 8.10
CA ILE A 101 15.51 -11.54 7.25
C ILE A 101 15.88 -11.94 5.81
N SER A 102 15.05 -12.76 5.16
CA SER A 102 15.26 -13.13 3.76
C SER A 102 15.20 -11.89 2.86
N PRO A 103 16.27 -11.56 2.10
CA PRO A 103 16.26 -10.42 1.18
C PRO A 103 15.19 -10.54 0.10
N ILE A 104 15.02 -11.74 -0.43
CA ILE A 104 13.94 -12.07 -1.36
C ILE A 104 12.58 -11.86 -0.68
N GLY A 105 12.42 -12.30 0.56
CA GLY A 105 11.19 -12.17 1.32
C GLY A 105 10.80 -10.72 1.61
N LEU A 106 11.72 -9.90 2.12
CA LEU A 106 11.46 -8.49 2.42
C LEU A 106 11.26 -7.67 1.15
N GLY A 107 12.05 -7.94 0.11
CA GLY A 107 11.87 -7.32 -1.20
C GLY A 107 10.51 -7.66 -1.83
N ALA A 108 10.11 -8.93 -1.82
CA ALA A 108 8.81 -9.35 -2.35
C ALA A 108 7.64 -8.73 -1.56
N PHE A 109 7.78 -8.67 -0.23
CA PHE A 109 6.79 -8.01 0.63
C PHE A 109 6.66 -6.51 0.31
N ALA A 110 7.77 -5.78 0.24
CA ALA A 110 7.75 -4.34 -0.06
C ALA A 110 7.24 -4.05 -1.48
N PHE A 111 7.58 -4.91 -2.45
CA PHE A 111 7.02 -4.86 -3.80
C PHE A 111 5.50 -5.01 -3.80
N LEU A 112 4.99 -6.01 -3.08
CA LEU A 112 3.56 -6.26 -2.97
C LEU A 112 2.83 -5.08 -2.35
N VAL A 113 3.31 -4.57 -1.20
CA VAL A 113 2.70 -3.43 -0.50
C VAL A 113 2.68 -2.20 -1.39
N GLY A 114 3.80 -1.88 -2.04
CA GLY A 114 3.90 -0.77 -2.97
C GLY A 114 2.92 -0.84 -4.13
N THR A 115 2.94 -1.96 -4.86
CA THR A 115 2.07 -2.19 -6.02
C THR A 115 0.61 -2.14 -5.60
N LEU A 116 0.24 -2.84 -4.52
CA LEU A 116 -1.12 -2.91 -4.03
C LEU A 116 -1.66 -1.55 -3.61
N THR A 117 -0.81 -0.70 -3.01
CA THR A 117 -1.19 0.66 -2.59
C THR A 117 -1.50 1.58 -3.77
N ILE A 118 -0.73 1.48 -4.86
CA ILE A 118 -1.06 2.25 -6.07
C ILE A 118 -2.32 1.68 -6.71
N CYS A 119 -2.47 0.35 -6.78
CA CYS A 119 -3.69 -0.28 -7.29
C CYS A 119 -4.94 0.10 -6.47
N SER A 120 -4.86 0.25 -5.15
CA SER A 120 -5.98 0.70 -4.33
C SER A 120 -6.33 2.16 -4.62
N HIS A 121 -5.34 3.00 -4.89
CA HIS A 121 -5.57 4.37 -5.37
C HIS A 121 -6.31 4.37 -6.72
N LEU A 122 -5.85 3.57 -7.68
CA LEU A 122 -6.50 3.42 -8.99
C LEU A 122 -7.96 2.94 -8.83
N LEU A 123 -8.20 1.97 -7.96
CA LEU A 123 -9.55 1.46 -7.69
C LEU A 123 -10.47 2.56 -7.16
N ALA A 124 -9.98 3.39 -6.23
CA ALA A 124 -10.74 4.53 -5.72
C ALA A 124 -11.06 5.55 -6.82
N ASP A 125 -10.18 5.74 -7.80
CA ASP A 125 -10.42 6.66 -8.90
C ASP A 125 -11.34 6.13 -9.99
N VAL A 126 -11.36 4.82 -10.22
CA VAL A 126 -12.34 4.15 -11.10
C VAL A 126 -13.77 4.41 -10.60
N LEU A 127 -13.99 4.59 -9.29
CA LEU A 127 -15.32 4.92 -8.74
C LEU A 127 -15.84 6.31 -9.14
N THR A 128 -14.98 7.17 -9.68
CA THR A 128 -15.32 8.57 -9.98
C THR A 128 -15.55 8.80 -11.48
N PRO A 129 -16.43 9.74 -11.88
CA PRO A 129 -16.74 9.99 -13.29
C PRO A 129 -15.50 10.20 -14.19
N MET A 130 -14.46 10.87 -13.69
CA MET A 130 -13.23 11.14 -14.44
C MET A 130 -12.44 9.88 -14.81
N GLY A 131 -12.58 8.80 -14.02
CA GLY A 131 -11.92 7.51 -14.26
C GLY A 131 -10.40 7.58 -14.37
N ILE A 132 -9.79 6.52 -14.91
CA ILE A 132 -8.35 6.40 -15.20
C ILE A 132 -8.10 5.66 -16.51
N ALA A 133 -6.91 5.82 -17.10
CA ALA A 133 -6.45 5.01 -18.23
C ALA A 133 -5.32 4.05 -17.77
N PRO A 134 -5.64 2.90 -17.18
CA PRO A 134 -4.68 2.08 -16.43
C PRO A 134 -3.58 1.48 -17.32
N PHE A 135 -3.83 1.37 -18.62
CA PHE A 135 -2.92 0.77 -19.61
C PHE A 135 -2.17 1.83 -20.45
N TRP A 136 -2.23 3.11 -20.09
CA TRP A 136 -1.42 4.13 -20.74
C TRP A 136 0.07 3.83 -20.54
N PRO A 137 0.97 4.02 -21.55
CA PRO A 137 0.72 4.64 -22.86
C PRO A 137 0.26 3.68 -23.96
N VAL A 138 0.13 2.38 -23.68
CA VAL A 138 -0.30 1.36 -24.66
C VAL A 138 -1.75 1.61 -25.11
N SER A 139 -2.61 2.06 -24.20
CA SER A 139 -3.99 2.45 -24.51
C SER A 139 -4.40 3.68 -23.72
N SER A 140 -5.08 4.62 -24.39
CA SER A 140 -5.71 5.79 -23.79
C SER A 140 -7.14 5.55 -23.30
N LYS A 141 -7.65 4.30 -23.41
CA LYS A 141 -9.01 3.96 -22.98
C LYS A 141 -9.19 4.20 -21.48
N ARG A 142 -10.17 5.04 -21.14
CA ARG A 142 -10.52 5.33 -19.75
C ARG A 142 -11.56 4.34 -19.22
N TYR A 143 -11.38 3.95 -17.96
CA TYR A 143 -12.28 3.10 -17.20
C TYR A 143 -12.84 3.92 -16.03
N SER A 144 -14.15 3.90 -15.90
CA SER A 144 -14.92 4.63 -14.89
C SER A 144 -16.19 3.85 -14.60
N LEU A 145 -16.56 3.75 -13.33
CA LEU A 145 -17.83 3.20 -12.87
C LEU A 145 -18.86 4.30 -12.56
N ASP A 146 -18.42 5.57 -12.51
CA ASP A 146 -19.27 6.73 -12.23
C ASP A 146 -20.22 6.55 -11.03
N VAL A 147 -19.71 5.97 -9.94
CA VAL A 147 -20.49 5.65 -8.73
C VAL A 147 -20.71 6.91 -7.88
N ALA A 148 -19.67 7.73 -7.73
CA ALA A 148 -19.74 8.95 -6.94
C ALA A 148 -18.73 10.00 -7.40
N LYS A 149 -19.11 11.27 -7.32
CA LYS A 149 -18.17 12.39 -7.53
C LYS A 149 -17.04 12.33 -6.51
N ALA A 150 -15.82 12.65 -6.97
CA ALA A 150 -14.63 12.67 -6.11
C ALA A 150 -14.79 13.56 -4.86
N SER A 151 -15.58 14.64 -4.98
CA SER A 151 -15.87 15.61 -3.91
C SER A 151 -17.00 15.20 -2.96
N SER A 152 -17.65 14.05 -3.16
CA SER A 152 -18.75 13.61 -2.28
C SER A 152 -18.23 13.29 -0.88
N THR A 153 -18.55 14.13 0.11
CA THR A 153 -18.16 13.94 1.51
C THR A 153 -18.68 12.61 2.06
N ILE A 154 -19.91 12.23 1.69
CA ILE A 154 -20.53 10.98 2.11
C ILE A 154 -19.75 9.77 1.55
N ALA A 155 -19.45 9.76 0.26
CA ALA A 155 -18.72 8.64 -0.35
C ALA A 155 -17.31 8.48 0.24
N ASN A 156 -16.59 9.60 0.41
CA ASN A 156 -15.27 9.59 1.03
C ASN A 156 -15.33 9.09 2.49
N GLY A 157 -16.34 9.53 3.25
CA GLY A 157 -16.56 9.09 4.64
C GLY A 157 -16.91 7.60 4.74
N LEU A 158 -17.79 7.10 3.87
CA LEU A 158 -18.18 5.68 3.84
C LEU A 158 -17.02 4.78 3.45
N LEU A 159 -16.24 5.15 2.43
CA LEU A 159 -15.05 4.38 2.04
C LEU A 159 -14.02 4.35 3.18
N PHE A 160 -13.81 5.48 3.86
CA PHE A 160 -12.93 5.55 5.03
C PHE A 160 -13.42 4.65 6.16
N ALA A 161 -14.70 4.76 6.52
CA ALA A 161 -15.32 3.93 7.57
C ALA A 161 -15.23 2.44 7.23
N LEU A 162 -15.50 2.05 5.97
CA LEU A 162 -15.42 0.67 5.52
C LEU A 162 -13.99 0.11 5.65
N GLY A 163 -12.97 0.88 5.25
CA GLY A 163 -11.57 0.49 5.41
C GLY A 163 -11.14 0.32 6.87
N VAL A 164 -11.58 1.23 7.75
CA VAL A 164 -11.36 1.11 9.20
C VAL A 164 -12.06 -0.13 9.76
N CYS A 165 -13.33 -0.33 9.43
CA CYS A 165 -14.09 -1.51 9.87
C CYS A 165 -13.46 -2.82 9.40
N ALA A 166 -12.97 -2.89 8.15
CA ALA A 166 -12.26 -4.07 7.66
C ALA A 166 -10.98 -4.33 8.44
N THR A 167 -10.20 -3.28 8.74
CA THR A 167 -8.98 -3.39 9.54
C THR A 167 -9.29 -3.86 10.96
N LEU A 168 -10.30 -3.28 11.62
CA LEU A 168 -10.75 -3.71 12.95
C LEU A 168 -11.31 -5.14 12.95
N GLY A 169 -12.03 -5.52 11.90
CA GLY A 169 -12.53 -6.88 11.71
C GLY A 169 -11.40 -7.90 11.65
N VAL A 170 -10.31 -7.60 10.94
CA VAL A 170 -9.10 -8.42 10.94
C VAL A 170 -8.53 -8.60 12.35
N LEU A 171 -8.37 -7.51 13.10
CA LEU A 171 -7.87 -7.57 14.48
C LEU A 171 -8.80 -8.36 15.41
N TRP A 172 -10.12 -8.23 15.23
CA TRP A 172 -11.11 -8.97 16.00
C TRP A 172 -11.07 -10.47 15.72
N ILE A 173 -10.83 -10.88 14.47
CA ILE A 173 -10.74 -12.30 14.09
C ILE A 173 -9.45 -12.93 14.63
N VAL A 174 -8.32 -12.22 14.59
CA VAL A 174 -7.00 -12.79 14.94
C VAL A 174 -6.69 -12.70 16.44
N ARG A 175 -7.58 -12.14 17.25
CA ARG A 175 -7.39 -12.09 18.72
C ARG A 175 -7.23 -13.52 19.29
N PRO A 176 -6.29 -13.75 20.23
CA PRO A 176 -6.22 -15.03 20.92
C PRO A 176 -7.57 -15.33 21.58
N ALA A 177 -8.07 -16.56 21.45
CA ALA A 177 -9.14 -17.02 22.32
C ALA A 177 -8.57 -17.05 23.75
N GLY A 178 -9.14 -16.20 24.62
CA GLY A 178 -8.83 -16.21 26.04
C GLY A 178 -9.32 -17.47 26.73
#